data_AF-A0A0C9W7X1-F1
#
_entry.id   AF-A0A0C9W7X1-F1
#
_cell.length_a   1.000
_cell.length_b   1.000
_cell.length_c   1.000
_cell.angle_alpha   90.00
_cell.angle_beta   90.00
_cell.angle_gamma   90.00
#
_symmetry.space_group_name_H-M   'P 1'
#
loop_
_entity.id
_entity.type
_entity.pdbx_description
1 polymer ?
#
loop_
_entity_poly.entity_id
_entity_poly.type
_entity_poly.pdbx_seq_one_letter_code
_entity_poly.pdbx_strand_id
1 'polypeptide(L)'
;MCLCENAKNFVRRSSNRLDDEYTEFHDVATRSLVDAEKACLDLLTDGFDTIRNLQLGLTDELREATAKCAMNSPKVLESWLGVVPRWNSYHSSMRHKGHYGQWNLNEMLTKEMVNDTSLSSWNQAMNTDIPSEAKSTTKDVCSQIRLVKQRIVLLAPAMYRQRIGLAYNKIDESQLLTTARTRYLDQRARQQRRFGGSFAPTLEEQLSGHYDQVASEHGVGAFARMQDANHVKFRDAAQIFESLLETVIGSFDAIDNTGLENLEDVVKSIFHRLRNGLDKDDSEVEAVPAATRYIKTFEDSVQTHLVTVNAILDQNTQIIT
;
A
#
# COMPACT_ATOMS: atom_id res chain seq x y z
N MET A 1 -17.50 59.91 -25.21
CA MET A 1 -18.09 58.58 -24.87
C MET A 1 -18.01 57.70 -26.10
N CYS A 2 -17.05 56.76 -26.21
CA CYS A 2 -17.07 55.66 -27.19
C CYS A 2 -15.89 54.67 -27.06
N LEU A 3 -14.91 54.93 -26.20
CA LEU A 3 -13.78 54.01 -25.97
C LEU A 3 -14.08 52.96 -24.88
N CYS A 4 -14.85 53.32 -23.84
CA CYS A 4 -15.21 52.40 -22.75
C CYS A 4 -16.20 51.30 -23.17
N GLU A 5 -17.15 51.57 -24.07
CA GLU A 5 -18.08 50.56 -24.57
C GLU A 5 -17.44 49.62 -25.58
N ASN A 6 -16.53 50.11 -26.41
CA ASN A 6 -15.76 49.26 -27.32
C ASN A 6 -14.76 48.37 -26.56
N ALA A 7 -14.13 48.87 -25.50
CA ALA A 7 -13.30 48.05 -24.60
C ALA A 7 -14.15 47.00 -23.84
N LYS A 8 -15.32 47.37 -23.30
CA LYS A 8 -16.24 46.43 -22.65
C LYS A 8 -16.77 45.36 -23.60
N ASN A 9 -17.11 45.73 -24.84
CA ASN A 9 -17.60 44.79 -25.85
C ASN A 9 -16.49 43.89 -26.40
N PHE A 10 -15.25 44.40 -26.50
CA PHE A 10 -14.09 43.59 -26.87
C PHE A 10 -13.76 42.58 -25.77
N VAL A 11 -13.73 43.01 -24.49
CA VAL A 11 -13.53 42.13 -23.32
C VAL A 11 -14.66 41.11 -23.17
N ARG A 12 -15.93 41.49 -23.40
CA ARG A 12 -17.06 40.54 -23.39
C ARG A 12 -16.99 39.52 -24.52
N ARG A 13 -16.60 39.93 -25.74
CA ARG A 13 -16.50 39.03 -26.90
C ARG A 13 -15.27 38.13 -26.84
N SER A 14 -14.17 38.56 -26.22
CA SER A 14 -13.02 37.69 -25.94
C SER A 14 -13.30 36.74 -24.78
N SER A 15 -13.97 37.20 -23.70
CA SER A 15 -14.32 36.36 -22.56
C SER A 15 -15.30 35.23 -22.93
N ASN A 16 -16.37 35.52 -23.67
CA ASN A 16 -17.40 34.52 -23.97
C ASN A 16 -16.91 33.40 -24.92
N ARG A 17 -15.95 33.68 -25.82
CA ARG A 17 -15.42 32.67 -26.76
C ARG A 17 -14.31 31.82 -26.14
N LEU A 18 -13.53 32.40 -25.22
CA LEU A 18 -12.47 31.70 -24.51
C LEU A 18 -13.01 30.74 -23.45
N ASP A 19 -14.21 31.00 -22.91
CA ASP A 19 -14.87 30.09 -21.98
C ASP A 19 -15.42 28.84 -22.69
N ASP A 20 -16.02 28.95 -23.88
CA ASP A 20 -16.56 27.77 -24.60
C ASP A 20 -15.46 26.76 -24.99
N GLU A 21 -14.33 27.23 -25.55
CA GLU A 21 -13.21 26.36 -25.94
C GLU A 21 -12.55 25.70 -24.72
N TYR A 22 -12.47 26.41 -23.60
CA TYR A 22 -11.95 25.85 -22.35
C TYR A 22 -12.93 24.86 -21.71
N THR A 23 -14.23 25.12 -21.76
CA THR A 23 -15.25 24.19 -21.25
C THR A 23 -15.22 22.88 -22.03
N GLU A 24 -15.15 22.93 -23.37
CA GLU A 24 -15.01 21.72 -24.18
C GLU A 24 -13.71 20.96 -23.86
N PHE A 25 -12.59 21.68 -23.74
CA PHE A 25 -11.32 21.08 -23.29
C PHE A 25 -11.44 20.43 -21.90
N HIS A 26 -12.04 21.13 -20.93
CA HIS A 26 -12.18 20.66 -19.55
C HIS A 26 -13.02 19.38 -19.50
N ASP A 27 -14.13 19.32 -20.23
CA ASP A 27 -14.98 18.13 -20.33
C ASP A 27 -14.23 16.94 -20.96
N VAL A 28 -13.42 17.18 -22.00
CA VAL A 28 -12.60 16.13 -22.64
C VAL A 28 -11.46 15.68 -21.73
N ALA A 29 -10.78 16.60 -21.06
CA ALA A 29 -9.69 16.32 -20.14
C ALA A 29 -10.18 15.55 -18.91
N THR A 30 -11.31 15.96 -18.33
CA THR A 30 -11.93 15.29 -17.18
C THR A 30 -12.31 13.85 -17.53
N ARG A 31 -12.96 13.62 -18.68
CA ARG A 31 -13.25 12.25 -19.16
C ARG A 31 -11.97 11.43 -19.37
N SER A 32 -10.96 12.02 -19.99
CA SER A 32 -9.66 11.35 -20.21
C SER A 32 -8.98 10.97 -18.89
N LEU A 33 -9.09 11.80 -17.85
CA LEU A 33 -8.58 11.49 -16.51
C LEU A 33 -9.36 10.35 -15.85
N VAL A 34 -10.69 10.34 -15.96
CA VAL A 34 -11.53 9.26 -15.42
C VAL A 34 -11.22 7.92 -16.10
N ASP A 35 -11.12 7.92 -17.43
CA ASP A 35 -10.79 6.70 -18.18
C ASP A 35 -9.38 6.18 -17.84
N ALA A 36 -8.41 7.09 -17.69
CA ALA A 36 -7.06 6.72 -17.30
C ALA A 36 -6.95 6.28 -15.83
N GLU A 37 -7.73 6.88 -14.92
CA GLU A 37 -7.83 6.47 -13.53
C GLU A 37 -8.33 5.02 -13.46
N LYS A 38 -9.43 4.72 -14.17
CA LYS A 38 -9.95 3.36 -14.27
C LYS A 38 -8.91 2.39 -14.84
N ALA A 39 -8.26 2.74 -15.97
CA ALA A 39 -7.23 1.89 -16.56
C ALA A 39 -6.04 1.61 -15.61
N CYS A 40 -5.66 2.58 -14.77
CA CYS A 40 -4.62 2.39 -13.77
C CYS A 40 -5.06 1.44 -12.64
N LEU A 41 -6.33 1.53 -12.20
CA LEU A 41 -6.88 0.63 -11.19
C LEU A 41 -7.04 -0.80 -11.74
N ASP A 42 -7.45 -0.94 -13.00
CA ASP A 42 -7.51 -2.23 -13.69
C ASP A 42 -6.10 -2.86 -13.77
N LEU A 43 -5.07 -2.10 -14.16
CA LEU A 43 -3.68 -2.56 -14.17
C LEU A 43 -3.19 -3.02 -12.78
N LEU A 44 -3.55 -2.30 -11.72
CA LEU A 44 -3.21 -2.71 -10.35
C LEU A 44 -3.89 -4.01 -9.98
N THR A 45 -5.17 -4.15 -10.31
CA THR A 45 -5.96 -5.37 -10.04
C THR A 45 -5.33 -6.57 -10.76
N ASP A 46 -5.05 -6.45 -12.06
CA ASP A 46 -4.43 -7.51 -12.87
C ASP A 46 -3.04 -7.92 -12.34
N GLY A 47 -2.22 -6.93 -11.93
CA GLY A 47 -0.91 -7.20 -11.35
C GLY A 47 -1.00 -7.93 -10.00
N PHE A 48 -1.94 -7.55 -9.15
CA PHE A 48 -2.17 -8.25 -7.87
C PHE A 48 -2.80 -9.63 -8.06
N ASP A 49 -3.64 -9.82 -9.07
CA ASP A 49 -4.12 -11.16 -9.43
C ASP A 49 -3.00 -12.07 -9.91
N THR A 50 -2.03 -11.51 -10.66
CA THR A 50 -0.80 -12.24 -11.03
C THR A 50 0.00 -12.64 -9.79
N ILE A 51 0.18 -11.74 -8.82
CA ILE A 51 0.84 -12.03 -7.54
C ILE A 51 0.09 -13.12 -6.76
N ARG A 52 -1.24 -13.04 -6.68
CA ARG A 52 -2.08 -14.06 -6.02
C ARG A 52 -1.94 -15.43 -6.70
N ASN A 53 -1.88 -15.47 -8.03
CA ASN A 53 -1.67 -16.71 -8.78
C ASN A 53 -0.30 -17.33 -8.50
N LEU A 54 0.76 -16.51 -8.38
CA LEU A 54 2.08 -16.99 -7.95
C LEU A 54 2.03 -17.58 -6.53
N GLN A 55 1.28 -16.93 -5.62
CA GLN A 55 1.09 -17.40 -4.25
C GLN A 55 0.26 -18.69 -4.16
N LEU A 56 -0.74 -18.85 -5.04
CA LEU A 56 -1.51 -20.10 -5.15
C LEU A 56 -0.62 -21.26 -5.59
N GLY A 57 0.26 -21.05 -6.56
CA GLY A 57 1.25 -22.06 -6.97
C GLY A 57 2.13 -22.52 -5.81
N LEU A 58 2.64 -21.59 -4.99
CA LEU A 58 3.39 -21.93 -3.77
C LEU A 58 2.53 -22.67 -2.74
N THR A 59 1.26 -22.30 -2.63
CA THR A 59 0.34 -22.93 -1.68
C THR A 59 0.11 -24.39 -2.03
N ASP A 60 -0.03 -24.70 -3.32
CA ASP A 60 -0.21 -26.09 -3.78
C ASP A 60 1.04 -26.94 -3.50
N GLU A 61 2.24 -26.40 -3.75
CA GLU A 61 3.50 -27.08 -3.39
C GLU A 61 3.64 -27.31 -1.87
N LEU A 62 3.33 -26.29 -1.07
CA LEU A 62 3.36 -26.41 0.39
C LEU A 62 2.29 -27.38 0.90
N ARG A 63 1.13 -27.47 0.24
CA ARG A 63 0.08 -28.43 0.61
C ARG A 63 0.58 -29.86 0.45
N GLU A 64 1.29 -30.17 -0.63
CA GLU A 64 1.93 -31.49 -0.76
C GLU A 64 2.93 -31.76 0.38
N ALA A 65 3.74 -30.76 0.74
CA ALA A 65 4.70 -30.88 1.84
C ALA A 65 4.00 -31.07 3.21
N THR A 66 2.90 -30.37 3.45
CA THR A 66 2.09 -30.50 4.68
C THR A 66 1.45 -31.89 4.79
N ALA A 67 1.00 -32.47 3.68
CA ALA A 67 0.49 -33.84 3.64
C ALA A 67 1.60 -34.85 3.99
N LYS A 68 2.83 -34.65 3.49
CA LYS A 68 4.01 -35.46 3.86
C LYS A 68 4.34 -35.32 5.34
N CYS A 69 4.32 -34.10 5.90
CA CYS A 69 4.48 -33.86 7.34
C CYS A 69 3.44 -34.63 8.16
N ALA A 70 2.16 -34.55 7.78
CA ALA A 70 1.07 -35.26 8.45
C ALA A 70 1.27 -36.78 8.42
N MET A 71 1.55 -37.35 7.24
CA MET A 71 1.80 -38.79 7.08
C MET A 71 3.01 -39.28 7.89
N ASN A 72 4.06 -38.46 7.98
CA ASN A 72 5.29 -38.82 8.69
C ASN A 72 5.24 -38.54 10.20
N SER A 73 4.23 -37.82 10.69
CA SER A 73 4.13 -37.38 12.08
C SER A 73 4.22 -38.52 13.10
N PRO A 74 3.54 -39.68 12.92
CA PRO A 74 3.70 -40.81 13.84
C PRO A 74 5.16 -41.31 13.91
N LYS A 75 5.83 -41.42 12.75
CA LYS A 75 7.23 -41.87 12.67
C LYS A 75 8.20 -40.86 13.30
N VAL A 76 7.93 -39.56 13.13
CA VAL A 76 8.68 -38.49 13.80
C VAL A 76 8.54 -38.59 15.31
N LEU A 77 7.33 -38.83 15.81
CA LEU A 77 7.08 -38.99 17.25
C LEU A 77 7.80 -40.22 17.82
N GLU A 78 7.79 -41.36 17.13
CA GLU A 78 8.56 -42.55 17.55
C GLU A 78 10.06 -42.27 17.59
N SER A 79 10.58 -41.58 16.57
CA SER A 79 11.99 -41.19 16.52
C SER A 79 12.35 -40.25 17.70
N TRP A 80 11.45 -39.31 18.01
CA TRP A 80 11.59 -38.40 19.14
C TRP A 80 11.59 -39.13 20.49
N LEU A 81 10.73 -40.11 20.67
CA LEU A 81 10.67 -40.95 21.87
C LEU A 81 11.96 -41.74 22.09
N GLY A 82 12.62 -42.17 21.02
CA GLY A 82 13.96 -42.78 21.09
C GLY A 82 15.03 -41.83 21.65
N VAL A 83 14.88 -40.51 21.42
CA VAL A 83 15.78 -39.47 21.93
C VAL A 83 15.44 -39.07 23.38
N VAL A 84 14.15 -39.08 23.73
CA VAL A 84 13.65 -38.64 25.04
C VAL A 84 12.91 -39.79 25.77
N PRO A 85 13.61 -40.89 26.14
CA PRO A 85 12.94 -42.13 26.57
C PRO A 85 12.49 -42.14 28.03
N ARG A 86 12.81 -41.09 28.81
CA ARG A 86 12.55 -41.05 30.26
C ARG A 86 11.45 -40.04 30.58
N TRP A 87 10.58 -40.40 31.53
CA TRP A 87 9.48 -39.56 31.99
C TRP A 87 9.89 -38.12 32.32
N ASN A 88 10.92 -37.92 33.16
CA ASN A 88 11.37 -36.58 33.56
C ASN A 88 11.76 -35.72 32.35
N SER A 89 12.53 -36.30 31.42
CA SER A 89 12.97 -35.61 30.22
C SER A 89 11.78 -35.30 29.31
N TYR A 90 10.89 -36.26 29.10
CA TYR A 90 9.71 -36.10 28.25
C TYR A 90 8.74 -35.06 28.78
N HIS A 91 8.45 -35.10 30.08
CA HIS A 91 7.65 -34.11 30.79
C HIS A 91 8.28 -32.73 30.73
N SER A 92 9.59 -32.62 30.94
CA SER A 92 10.30 -31.35 30.73
C SER A 92 10.13 -30.86 29.29
N SER A 93 10.26 -31.72 28.28
CA SER A 93 10.08 -31.33 26.89
C SER A 93 8.69 -30.81 26.59
N MET A 94 7.64 -31.45 27.12
CA MET A 94 6.26 -30.97 26.92
C MET A 94 6.05 -29.60 27.58
N ARG A 95 6.60 -29.37 28.78
CA ARG A 95 6.58 -28.06 29.44
C ARG A 95 7.30 -26.97 28.64
N HIS A 96 8.34 -27.36 27.90
CA HIS A 96 9.07 -26.49 26.98
C HIS A 96 8.59 -26.69 25.54
N LYS A 97 7.29 -26.97 25.33
CA LYS A 97 6.61 -26.97 24.03
C LYS A 97 7.26 -27.84 22.94
N GLY A 98 7.81 -28.99 23.34
CA GLY A 98 8.45 -29.93 22.43
C GLY A 98 9.97 -29.75 22.28
N HIS A 99 10.60 -28.85 23.04
CA HIS A 99 12.06 -28.65 23.01
C HIS A 99 12.78 -29.54 24.02
N TYR A 100 13.93 -30.12 23.62
CA TYR A 100 14.81 -30.90 24.50
C TYR A 100 16.28 -30.78 24.10
N GLY A 101 17.02 -29.93 24.80
CA GLY A 101 18.42 -29.66 24.46
C GLY A 101 18.52 -29.13 23.03
N GLN A 102 19.24 -29.83 22.16
CA GLN A 102 19.38 -29.48 20.74
C GLN A 102 18.25 -30.01 19.85
N TRP A 103 17.31 -30.77 20.41
CA TRP A 103 16.23 -31.38 19.66
C TRP A 103 14.98 -30.50 19.78
N ASN A 104 14.26 -30.33 18.68
CA ASN A 104 12.98 -29.62 18.63
C ASN A 104 11.94 -30.46 17.87
N LEU A 105 10.91 -30.92 18.58
CA LEU A 105 9.86 -31.76 17.99
C LEU A 105 9.12 -31.02 16.87
N ASN A 106 8.84 -29.73 17.03
CA ASN A 106 8.12 -28.93 16.04
C ASN A 106 8.92 -28.81 14.74
N GLU A 107 10.24 -28.61 14.83
CA GLU A 107 11.14 -28.61 13.66
C GLU A 107 11.16 -29.97 12.95
N MET A 108 11.21 -31.06 13.72
CA MET A 108 11.18 -32.40 13.15
C MET A 108 9.85 -32.70 12.46
N LEU A 109 8.74 -32.21 13.01
CA LEU A 109 7.39 -32.35 12.44
C LEU A 109 7.21 -31.52 11.17
N THR A 110 7.79 -30.31 11.09
CA THR A 110 7.65 -29.41 9.92
C THR A 110 8.74 -29.59 8.87
N LYS A 111 9.64 -30.57 9.03
CA LYS A 111 10.85 -30.69 8.20
C LYS A 111 10.58 -30.76 6.69
N GLU A 112 9.53 -31.46 6.27
CA GLU A 112 9.21 -31.59 4.84
C GLU A 112 8.78 -30.26 4.20
N MET A 113 8.16 -29.35 4.97
CA MET A 113 7.76 -28.02 4.49
C MET A 113 8.96 -27.09 4.22
N VAL A 114 10.13 -27.42 4.76
CA VAL A 114 11.37 -26.64 4.61
C VAL A 114 12.48 -27.44 3.95
N ASN A 115 12.13 -28.47 3.18
CA ASN A 115 13.11 -29.17 2.37
C ASN A 115 13.70 -28.25 1.28
N ASP A 116 14.83 -28.63 0.71
CA ASP A 116 15.56 -27.79 -0.25
C ASP A 116 14.71 -27.37 -1.45
N THR A 117 13.81 -28.25 -1.92
CA THR A 117 12.91 -27.97 -3.03
C THR A 117 11.88 -26.91 -2.66
N SER A 118 11.11 -27.12 -1.60
CA SER A 118 10.08 -26.19 -1.13
C SER A 118 10.67 -24.84 -0.72
N LEU A 119 11.83 -24.85 -0.07
CA LEU A 119 12.52 -23.62 0.33
C LEU A 119 13.06 -22.85 -0.89
N SER A 120 13.56 -23.55 -1.91
CA SER A 120 14.00 -22.94 -3.17
C SER A 120 12.84 -22.27 -3.89
N SER A 121 11.72 -22.97 -4.10
CA SER A 121 10.52 -22.41 -4.74
C SER A 121 9.99 -21.19 -3.96
N TRP A 122 9.87 -21.33 -2.63
CA TRP A 122 9.43 -20.26 -1.75
C TRP A 122 10.32 -19.00 -1.88
N ASN A 123 11.64 -19.18 -1.85
CA ASN A 123 12.58 -18.07 -1.96
C ASN A 123 12.56 -17.44 -3.36
N GLN A 124 12.40 -18.23 -4.42
CA GLN A 124 12.27 -17.71 -5.78
C GLN A 124 11.05 -16.80 -5.91
N ALA A 125 9.88 -17.28 -5.48
CA ALA A 125 8.66 -16.50 -5.59
C ALA A 125 8.67 -15.26 -4.69
N MET A 126 9.07 -15.39 -3.43
CA MET A 126 9.03 -14.30 -2.45
C MET A 126 10.08 -13.22 -2.68
N ASN A 127 11.28 -13.60 -3.14
CA ASN A 127 12.40 -12.65 -3.28
C ASN A 127 12.61 -12.16 -4.72
N THR A 128 12.06 -12.86 -5.73
CA THR A 128 12.28 -12.52 -7.14
C THR A 128 10.97 -12.24 -7.86
N ASP A 129 10.07 -13.22 -7.94
CA ASP A 129 8.94 -13.14 -8.87
C ASP A 129 7.91 -12.09 -8.42
N ILE A 130 7.48 -12.14 -7.16
CA ILE A 130 6.52 -11.18 -6.59
C ILE A 130 7.08 -9.74 -6.58
N PRO A 131 8.33 -9.49 -6.10
CA PRO A 131 8.92 -8.15 -6.20
C PRO A 131 9.06 -7.65 -7.64
N SER A 132 9.39 -8.53 -8.59
CA SER A 132 9.48 -8.19 -10.00
C SER A 132 8.12 -7.80 -10.57
N GLU A 133 7.08 -8.57 -10.27
CA GLU A 133 5.71 -8.28 -10.72
C GLU A 133 5.23 -6.94 -10.17
N ALA A 134 5.31 -6.72 -8.84
CA ALA A 134 4.93 -5.46 -8.22
C ALA A 134 5.69 -4.25 -8.80
N LYS A 135 6.96 -4.45 -9.18
CA LYS A 135 7.76 -3.43 -9.86
C LYS A 135 7.27 -3.18 -11.29
N SER A 136 6.91 -4.22 -12.04
CA SER A 136 6.36 -4.11 -13.38
C SER A 136 5.02 -3.37 -13.36
N THR A 137 4.08 -3.83 -12.53
CA THR A 137 2.74 -3.23 -12.40
C THR A 137 2.83 -1.73 -12.09
N THR A 138 3.65 -1.34 -11.11
CA THR A 138 3.81 0.08 -10.76
C THR A 138 4.45 0.91 -11.88
N LYS A 139 5.34 0.32 -12.69
CA LYS A 139 5.92 0.99 -13.86
C LYS A 139 4.88 1.20 -14.96
N ASP A 140 3.99 0.24 -15.17
CA ASP A 140 2.94 0.33 -16.18
C ASP A 140 1.90 1.39 -15.79
N VAL A 141 1.50 1.42 -14.52
CA VAL A 141 0.64 2.49 -13.96
C VAL A 141 1.30 3.87 -14.12
N CYS A 142 2.59 4.02 -13.78
CA CYS A 142 3.32 5.28 -13.99
C CYS A 142 3.31 5.70 -15.46
N SER A 143 3.50 4.73 -16.38
CA SER A 143 3.53 4.99 -17.81
C SER A 143 2.17 5.49 -18.30
N GLN A 144 1.08 4.88 -17.83
CA GLN A 144 -0.28 5.31 -18.15
C GLN A 144 -0.60 6.73 -17.64
N ILE A 145 -0.19 7.06 -16.42
CA ILE A 145 -0.32 8.41 -15.85
C ILE A 145 0.44 9.44 -16.69
N ARG A 146 1.67 9.13 -17.11
CA ARG A 146 2.47 10.03 -17.96
C ARG A 146 1.85 10.24 -19.33
N LEU A 147 1.32 9.18 -19.93
CA LEU A 147 0.64 9.26 -21.23
C LEU A 147 -0.58 10.20 -21.15
N VAL A 148 -1.44 10.05 -20.13
CA VAL A 148 -2.61 10.93 -19.99
C VAL A 148 -2.21 12.38 -19.68
N LYS A 149 -1.19 12.59 -18.83
CA LYS A 149 -0.63 13.93 -18.58
C LYS A 149 -0.19 14.62 -19.87
N GLN A 150 0.62 13.93 -20.68
CA GLN A 150 1.12 14.46 -21.94
C GLN A 150 -0.02 14.77 -22.92
N ARG A 151 -0.97 13.84 -23.06
CA ARG A 151 -2.14 14.02 -23.94
C ARG A 151 -2.95 15.26 -23.56
N ILE A 152 -3.24 15.45 -22.27
CA ILE A 152 -4.02 16.60 -21.80
C ILE A 152 -3.27 17.91 -22.05
N VAL A 153 -1.97 17.98 -21.76
CA VAL A 153 -1.16 19.18 -22.01
C VAL A 153 -1.13 19.53 -23.50
N LEU A 154 -1.07 18.53 -24.39
CA LEU A 154 -1.11 18.75 -25.84
C LEU A 154 -2.47 19.28 -26.31
N LEU A 155 -3.56 18.75 -25.76
CA LEU A 155 -4.93 19.18 -26.07
C LEU A 155 -5.30 20.53 -25.45
N ALA A 156 -4.58 20.97 -24.42
CA ALA A 156 -4.86 22.23 -23.75
C ALA A 156 -4.75 23.42 -24.72
N PRO A 157 -5.69 24.38 -24.65
CA PRO A 157 -5.58 25.63 -25.39
C PRO A 157 -4.27 26.34 -25.05
N ALA A 158 -3.71 27.05 -26.02
CA ALA A 158 -2.36 27.62 -25.93
C ALA A 158 -2.15 28.50 -24.68
N MET A 159 -3.19 29.22 -24.25
CA MET A 159 -3.17 30.08 -23.05
C MET A 159 -3.02 29.30 -21.74
N TYR A 160 -3.52 28.06 -21.66
CA TYR A 160 -3.54 27.26 -20.43
C TYR A 160 -2.46 26.17 -20.39
N ARG A 161 -1.92 25.80 -21.55
CA ARG A 161 -0.96 24.69 -21.72
C ARG A 161 0.22 24.73 -20.74
N GLN A 162 0.90 25.87 -20.62
CA GLN A 162 2.07 25.99 -19.75
C GLN A 162 1.69 25.79 -18.28
N ARG A 163 0.57 26.36 -17.85
CA ARG A 163 0.10 26.28 -16.47
C ARG A 163 -0.29 24.85 -16.09
N ILE A 164 -1.08 24.18 -16.93
CA ILE A 164 -1.46 22.78 -16.74
C ILE A 164 -0.21 21.88 -16.71
N GLY A 165 0.72 22.11 -17.64
CA GLY A 165 2.00 21.39 -17.67
C GLY A 165 2.80 21.55 -16.38
N LEU A 166 2.90 22.76 -15.83
CA LEU A 166 3.57 23.01 -14.55
C LEU A 166 2.84 22.33 -13.39
N ALA A 167 1.51 22.41 -13.32
CA ALA A 167 0.72 21.74 -12.29
C ALA A 167 0.94 20.21 -12.32
N TYR A 168 0.95 19.62 -13.51
CA TYR A 168 1.16 18.17 -13.67
C TYR A 168 2.60 17.75 -13.36
N ASN A 169 3.59 18.60 -13.65
CA ASN A 169 5.00 18.33 -13.34
C ASN A 169 5.28 18.36 -11.82
N LYS A 170 4.46 19.04 -11.01
CA LYS A 170 4.57 19.01 -9.54
C LYS A 170 4.18 17.63 -8.95
N ILE A 171 3.47 16.80 -9.71
CA ILE A 171 3.04 15.47 -9.26
C ILE A 171 4.10 14.47 -9.70
N ASP A 172 4.90 13.95 -8.76
CA ASP A 172 5.83 12.85 -9.02
C ASP A 172 5.14 11.49 -8.78
N GLU A 173 4.47 10.98 -9.82
CA GLU A 173 3.81 9.67 -9.75
C GLU A 173 4.78 8.53 -9.43
N SER A 174 6.03 8.63 -9.89
CA SER A 174 7.04 7.60 -9.71
C SER A 174 7.44 7.46 -8.25
N GLN A 175 7.67 8.59 -7.58
CA GLN A 175 8.02 8.61 -6.17
C GLN A 175 6.87 8.11 -5.30
N LEU A 176 5.64 8.55 -5.58
CA LEU A 176 4.45 8.17 -4.80
C LEU A 176 4.19 6.66 -4.89
N LEU A 177 4.15 6.11 -6.11
CA LEU A 177 3.93 4.68 -6.33
C LEU A 177 5.10 3.82 -5.83
N THR A 178 6.35 4.27 -6.01
CA THR A 178 7.52 3.57 -5.48
C THR A 178 7.47 3.49 -3.95
N THR A 179 7.06 4.57 -3.28
CA THR A 179 6.95 4.58 -1.81
C THR A 179 5.91 3.57 -1.32
N ALA A 180 4.73 3.54 -1.93
CA ALA A 180 3.68 2.57 -1.60
C ALA A 180 4.12 1.13 -1.86
N ARG A 181 4.71 0.86 -3.04
CA ARG A 181 5.26 -0.46 -3.37
C ARG A 181 6.33 -0.93 -2.39
N THR A 182 7.28 -0.07 -2.04
CA THR A 182 8.34 -0.43 -1.09
C THR A 182 7.76 -0.80 0.27
N ARG A 183 6.76 -0.06 0.76
CA ARG A 183 6.09 -0.40 2.03
C ARG A 183 5.40 -1.77 1.97
N TYR A 184 4.71 -2.06 0.87
CA TYR A 184 4.09 -3.37 0.62
C TYR A 184 5.14 -4.49 0.62
N LEU A 185 6.23 -4.34 -0.13
CA LEU A 185 7.31 -5.34 -0.19
C LEU A 185 8.01 -5.50 1.16
N ASP A 186 8.20 -4.43 1.93
CA ASP A 186 8.76 -4.49 3.28
C ASP A 186 7.84 -5.23 4.26
N GLN A 187 6.52 -5.13 4.11
CA GLN A 187 5.57 -5.91 4.89
C GLN A 187 5.67 -7.40 4.55
N ARG A 188 5.68 -7.76 3.25
CA ARG A 188 5.88 -9.16 2.82
C ARG A 188 7.21 -9.72 3.32
N ALA A 189 8.30 -8.98 3.16
CA ALA A 189 9.63 -9.42 3.61
C ALA A 189 9.69 -9.62 5.13
N ARG A 190 9.03 -8.75 5.92
CA ARG A 190 8.91 -8.95 7.37
C ARG A 190 8.12 -10.21 7.69
N GLN A 191 7.01 -10.45 7.00
CA GLN A 191 6.18 -11.63 7.21
C GLN A 191 6.94 -12.91 6.85
N GLN A 192 7.64 -12.94 5.71
CA GLN A 192 8.53 -14.03 5.33
C GLN A 192 9.61 -14.31 6.38
N ARG A 193 10.26 -13.26 6.92
CA ARG A 193 11.28 -13.41 7.98
C ARG A 193 10.71 -13.96 9.28
N ARG A 194 9.44 -13.71 9.61
CA ARG A 194 8.81 -14.33 10.79
C ARG A 194 8.74 -15.85 10.65
N PHE A 195 8.60 -16.35 9.44
CA PHE A 195 8.69 -17.78 9.16
C PHE A 195 10.12 -18.28 9.00
N GLY A 196 11.15 -17.42 9.05
CA GLY A 196 12.53 -17.74 9.43
C GLY A 196 13.26 -18.94 8.78
N GLY A 197 12.72 -19.53 7.71
CA GLY A 197 13.15 -20.84 7.22
C GLY A 197 12.65 -22.03 8.07
N SER A 198 11.70 -21.82 8.98
CA SER A 198 11.06 -22.84 9.82
C SER A 198 9.59 -22.51 10.13
N PHE A 199 8.70 -23.48 9.90
CA PHE A 199 7.30 -23.39 10.33
C PHE A 199 7.08 -23.83 11.78
N ALA A 200 8.14 -24.26 12.47
CA ALA A 200 8.08 -24.78 13.83
C ALA A 200 7.48 -23.78 14.84
N PRO A 201 7.79 -22.47 14.83
CA PRO A 201 7.21 -21.53 15.79
C PRO A 201 5.68 -21.42 15.65
N THR A 202 5.17 -21.42 14.42
CA THR A 202 3.72 -21.37 14.17
C THR A 202 3.04 -22.68 14.57
N LEU A 203 3.68 -23.83 14.29
CA LEU A 203 3.17 -25.13 14.76
C LEU A 203 3.16 -25.20 16.30
N GLU A 204 4.21 -24.68 16.96
CA GLU A 204 4.31 -24.61 18.41
C GLU A 204 3.17 -23.79 19.02
N GLU A 205 2.84 -22.63 18.42
CA GLU A 205 1.72 -21.79 18.84
C GLU A 205 0.39 -22.55 18.72
N GLN A 206 0.14 -23.25 17.61
CA GLN A 206 -1.07 -24.07 17.41
C GLN A 206 -1.16 -25.25 18.37
N LEU A 207 -0.02 -25.85 18.74
CA LEU A 207 0.05 -26.96 19.67
C LEU A 207 0.17 -26.53 21.13
N SER A 208 0.26 -25.23 21.42
CA SER A 208 0.58 -24.72 22.76
C SER A 208 -0.36 -25.28 23.84
N GLY A 209 -1.68 -25.25 23.60
CA GLY A 209 -2.66 -25.80 24.53
C GLY A 209 -2.56 -27.32 24.69
N HIS A 210 -2.20 -28.05 23.63
CA HIS A 210 -1.97 -29.50 23.70
C HIS A 210 -0.71 -29.81 24.52
N TYR A 211 0.37 -29.05 24.33
CA TYR A 211 1.58 -29.20 25.13
C TYR A 211 1.31 -28.95 26.62
N ASP A 212 0.52 -27.94 26.97
CA ASP A 212 0.14 -27.67 28.36
C ASP A 212 -0.70 -28.80 28.95
N GLN A 213 -1.63 -29.34 28.18
CA GLN A 213 -2.44 -30.49 28.58
C GLN A 213 -1.54 -31.70 28.88
N VAL A 214 -0.67 -32.09 27.94
CA VAL A 214 0.22 -33.25 28.11
C VAL A 214 1.21 -33.03 29.27
N ALA A 215 1.73 -31.82 29.41
CA ALA A 215 2.63 -31.46 30.50
C ALA A 215 1.96 -31.47 31.88
N SER A 216 0.64 -31.43 31.96
CA SER A 216 -0.09 -31.46 33.24
C SER A 216 -0.29 -32.88 33.81
N GLU A 217 0.00 -33.92 33.03
CA GLU A 217 -0.14 -35.31 33.44
C GLU A 217 0.79 -35.69 34.60
N HIS A 218 0.21 -36.30 35.65
CA HIS A 218 0.94 -36.69 36.85
C HIS A 218 0.49 -38.04 37.43
N GLY A 219 1.31 -38.61 38.32
CA GLY A 219 0.99 -39.85 39.04
C GLY A 219 1.35 -41.14 38.31
N VAL A 220 0.90 -42.27 38.85
CA VAL A 220 1.19 -43.61 38.30
C VAL A 220 0.66 -43.70 36.87
N GLY A 221 1.51 -44.15 35.95
CA GLY A 221 1.16 -44.30 34.53
C GLY A 221 1.15 -42.99 33.72
N ALA A 222 1.53 -41.84 34.30
CA ALA A 222 1.52 -40.56 33.58
C ALA A 222 2.35 -40.60 32.29
N PHE A 223 3.51 -41.24 32.31
CA PHE A 223 4.37 -41.32 31.12
C PHE A 223 3.66 -41.98 29.93
N ALA A 224 2.99 -43.12 30.16
CA ALA A 224 2.22 -43.81 29.12
C ALA A 224 1.05 -42.94 28.62
N ARG A 225 0.30 -42.29 29.51
CA ARG A 225 -0.80 -41.40 29.12
C ARG A 225 -0.33 -40.20 28.31
N MET A 226 0.82 -39.62 28.64
CA MET A 226 1.42 -38.54 27.87
C MET A 226 1.81 -38.99 26.46
N GLN A 227 2.42 -40.17 26.34
CA GLN A 227 2.74 -40.77 25.05
C GLN A 227 1.46 -41.02 24.25
N ASP A 228 0.46 -41.65 24.86
CA ASP A 228 -0.84 -41.93 24.23
C ASP A 228 -1.52 -40.64 23.74
N ALA A 229 -1.52 -39.57 24.54
CA ALA A 229 -2.07 -38.28 24.15
C ALA A 229 -1.39 -37.70 22.91
N ASN A 230 -0.06 -37.78 22.83
CA ASN A 230 0.68 -37.36 21.64
C ASN A 230 0.43 -38.29 20.45
N HIS A 231 0.39 -39.61 20.64
CA HIS A 231 0.05 -40.56 19.58
C HIS A 231 -1.35 -40.31 19.02
N VAL A 232 -2.34 -40.03 19.87
CA VAL A 232 -3.69 -39.66 19.44
C VAL A 232 -3.67 -38.37 18.63
N LYS A 233 -2.98 -37.32 19.12
CA LYS A 233 -2.91 -36.02 18.45
C LYS A 233 -2.27 -36.11 17.07
N PHE A 234 -1.21 -36.90 16.92
CA PHE A 234 -0.43 -37.00 15.68
C PHE A 234 -0.84 -38.16 14.77
N ARG A 235 -1.81 -39.00 15.17
CA ARG A 235 -2.40 -40.03 14.29
C ARG A 235 -3.18 -39.40 13.14
N ASP A 236 -3.97 -38.37 13.44
CA ASP A 236 -4.81 -37.65 12.48
C ASP A 236 -4.28 -36.22 12.27
N ALA A 237 -2.96 -36.09 12.09
CA ALA A 237 -2.27 -34.80 12.10
C ALA A 237 -2.62 -33.89 10.90
N ALA A 238 -3.32 -34.38 9.88
CA ALA A 238 -3.63 -33.64 8.66
C ALA A 238 -4.27 -32.27 8.94
N GLN A 239 -5.24 -32.22 9.86
CA GLN A 239 -5.91 -30.97 10.20
C GLN A 239 -4.98 -29.94 10.85
N ILE A 240 -3.96 -30.40 11.60
CA ILE A 240 -2.98 -29.51 12.24
C ILE A 240 -2.15 -28.82 11.16
N PHE A 241 -1.64 -29.58 10.19
CA PHE A 241 -0.81 -29.03 9.13
C PHE A 241 -1.59 -28.23 8.08
N GLU A 242 -2.86 -28.57 7.81
CA GLU A 242 -3.71 -27.73 6.97
C GLU A 242 -3.97 -26.37 7.65
N SER A 243 -4.31 -26.38 8.95
CA SER A 243 -4.50 -25.13 9.71
C SER A 243 -3.22 -24.30 9.80
N LEU A 244 -2.06 -24.95 9.88
CA LEU A 244 -0.74 -24.30 9.79
C LEU A 244 -0.58 -23.58 8.44
N LEU A 245 -0.88 -24.28 7.34
CA LEU A 245 -0.80 -23.72 5.99
C LEU A 245 -1.76 -22.53 5.81
N GLU A 246 -3.02 -22.68 6.23
CA GLU A 246 -4.02 -21.61 6.18
C GLU A 246 -3.57 -20.36 6.94
N THR A 247 -2.99 -20.53 8.13
CA THR A 247 -2.43 -19.41 8.91
C THR A 247 -1.30 -18.70 8.16
N VAL A 248 -0.40 -19.47 7.54
CA VAL A 248 0.73 -18.92 6.77
C VAL A 248 0.21 -18.14 5.56
N ILE A 249 -0.62 -18.75 4.72
CA ILE A 249 -1.11 -18.15 3.47
C ILE A 249 -2.04 -16.96 3.75
N GLY A 250 -2.96 -17.10 4.71
CA GLY A 250 -3.87 -16.02 5.07
C GLY A 250 -3.15 -14.76 5.57
N SER A 251 -1.96 -14.92 6.16
CA SER A 251 -1.13 -13.77 6.56
C SER A 251 -0.57 -12.98 5.38
N PHE A 252 -0.31 -13.62 4.24
CA PHE A 252 0.14 -12.95 3.03
C PHE A 252 -1.05 -12.36 2.25
N ASP A 253 -2.19 -13.05 2.20
CA ASP A 253 -3.41 -12.52 1.57
C ASP A 253 -3.83 -11.17 2.20
N ALA A 254 -3.75 -11.06 3.53
CA ALA A 254 -4.02 -9.81 4.23
C ALA A 254 -3.06 -8.67 3.84
N ILE A 255 -1.77 -8.99 3.64
CA ILE A 255 -0.76 -8.03 3.20
C ILE A 255 -1.02 -7.60 1.75
N ASP A 256 -1.37 -8.54 0.88
CA ASP A 256 -1.63 -8.28 -0.54
C ASP A 256 -2.86 -7.39 -0.72
N ASN A 257 -3.95 -7.68 -0.01
CA ASN A 257 -5.16 -6.84 -0.04
C ASN A 257 -4.87 -5.44 0.48
N THR A 258 -4.18 -5.32 1.61
CA THR A 258 -3.77 -4.01 2.15
C THR A 258 -2.82 -3.28 1.19
N GLY A 259 -1.92 -4.01 0.51
CA GLY A 259 -0.99 -3.46 -0.47
C GLY A 259 -1.70 -2.89 -1.69
N LEU A 260 -2.68 -3.62 -2.23
CA LEU A 260 -3.53 -3.18 -3.34
C LEU A 260 -4.30 -1.92 -2.97
N GLU A 261 -5.03 -1.93 -1.86
CA GLU A 261 -5.80 -0.78 -1.37
C GLU A 261 -4.94 0.48 -1.25
N ASN A 262 -3.76 0.37 -0.65
CA ASN A 262 -2.83 1.50 -0.51
C ASN A 262 -2.35 2.04 -1.86
N LEU A 263 -2.10 1.17 -2.84
CA LEU A 263 -1.69 1.58 -4.19
C LEU A 263 -2.84 2.24 -4.94
N GLU A 264 -4.06 1.70 -4.83
CA GLU A 264 -5.25 2.33 -5.40
C GLU A 264 -5.48 3.73 -4.82
N ASP A 265 -5.34 3.90 -3.51
CA ASP A 265 -5.50 5.20 -2.85
C ASP A 265 -4.47 6.22 -3.35
N VAL A 266 -3.23 5.78 -3.60
CA VAL A 266 -2.21 6.62 -4.22
C VAL A 266 -2.61 7.01 -5.65
N VAL A 267 -3.11 6.08 -6.45
CA VAL A 267 -3.60 6.36 -7.81
C VAL A 267 -4.76 7.36 -7.77
N LYS A 268 -5.80 7.12 -6.95
CA LYS A 268 -6.94 8.02 -6.76
C LYS A 268 -6.49 9.42 -6.31
N SER A 269 -5.51 9.50 -5.41
CA SER A 269 -4.91 10.76 -4.96
C SER A 269 -4.17 11.51 -6.08
N ILE A 270 -3.42 10.78 -6.92
CA ILE A 270 -2.77 11.36 -8.11
C ILE A 270 -3.82 11.95 -9.06
N PHE A 271 -4.85 11.18 -9.40
CA PHE A 271 -5.90 11.62 -10.32
C PHE A 271 -6.74 12.77 -9.76
N HIS A 272 -6.98 12.80 -8.44
CA HIS A 272 -7.59 13.95 -7.79
C HIS A 272 -6.73 15.21 -7.95
N ARG A 273 -5.41 15.12 -7.75
CA ARG A 273 -4.49 16.25 -7.98
C ARG A 273 -4.43 16.69 -9.43
N LEU A 274 -4.50 15.74 -10.38
CA LEU A 274 -4.56 16.06 -11.81
C LEU A 274 -5.84 16.82 -12.16
N ARG A 275 -6.99 16.38 -11.65
CA ARG A 275 -8.27 17.08 -11.82
C ARG A 275 -8.21 18.51 -11.26
N ASN A 276 -7.71 18.69 -10.05
CA ASN A 276 -7.53 20.02 -9.45
C ASN A 276 -6.54 20.89 -10.25
N GLY A 277 -5.55 20.27 -10.91
CA GLY A 277 -4.60 20.95 -11.79
C GLY A 277 -5.20 21.43 -13.12
N LEU A 278 -6.38 20.93 -13.50
CA LEU A 278 -7.14 21.46 -14.63
C LEU A 278 -7.81 22.79 -14.25
N ASP A 279 -8.31 22.91 -13.02
CA ASP A 279 -9.13 24.04 -12.59
C ASP A 279 -8.33 25.36 -12.58
N LYS A 280 -9.02 26.46 -12.94
CA LYS A 280 -8.44 27.77 -13.21
C LYS A 280 -7.85 28.48 -11.98
N ASP A 281 -7.71 27.86 -10.80
CA ASP A 281 -7.71 28.60 -9.53
C ASP A 281 -6.40 28.88 -8.78
N ASP A 282 -5.27 28.30 -9.13
CA ASP A 282 -3.98 28.80 -8.59
C ASP A 282 -3.62 30.25 -9.03
N SER A 283 -4.24 30.82 -10.06
CA SER A 283 -3.99 32.23 -10.46
C SER A 283 -4.85 33.23 -9.71
N GLU A 284 -6.06 32.88 -9.26
CA GLU A 284 -6.85 33.79 -8.41
C GLU A 284 -6.31 33.82 -6.98
N VAL A 285 -5.83 32.69 -6.44
CA VAL A 285 -5.31 32.64 -5.07
C VAL A 285 -4.04 33.48 -4.88
N GLU A 286 -3.22 33.72 -5.91
CA GLU A 286 -2.08 34.64 -5.84
C GLU A 286 -2.34 36.04 -6.44
N ALA A 287 -3.15 36.16 -7.51
CA ALA A 287 -3.43 37.45 -8.12
C ALA A 287 -4.41 38.29 -7.30
N VAL A 288 -5.37 37.69 -6.59
CA VAL A 288 -6.31 38.42 -5.74
C VAL A 288 -5.57 39.08 -4.57
N PRO A 289 -4.73 38.41 -3.77
CA PRO A 289 -3.94 39.08 -2.73
C PRO A 289 -2.98 40.14 -3.28
N ALA A 290 -2.38 39.94 -4.46
CA ALA A 290 -1.51 40.92 -5.09
C ALA A 290 -2.28 42.18 -5.54
N ALA A 291 -3.45 42.01 -6.17
CA ALA A 291 -4.33 43.10 -6.56
C ALA A 291 -4.92 43.82 -5.34
N THR A 292 -5.31 43.08 -4.28
CA THR A 292 -5.79 43.66 -3.01
C THR A 292 -4.71 44.48 -2.32
N ARG A 293 -3.44 44.04 -2.33
CA ARG A 293 -2.32 44.85 -1.83
C ARG A 293 -2.13 46.13 -2.64
N TYR A 294 -2.24 46.04 -3.97
CA TYR A 294 -2.07 47.20 -4.84
C TYR A 294 -3.19 48.23 -4.67
N ILE A 295 -4.45 47.77 -4.57
CA ILE A 295 -5.61 48.62 -4.31
C ILE A 295 -5.47 49.31 -2.94
N LYS A 296 -5.08 48.56 -1.90
CA LYS A 296 -4.88 49.13 -0.56
C LYS A 296 -3.77 50.19 -0.52
N THR A 297 -2.66 49.93 -1.23
CA THR A 297 -1.55 50.91 -1.36
C THR A 297 -2.01 52.18 -2.09
N PHE A 298 -2.86 52.04 -3.10
CA PHE A 298 -3.44 53.17 -3.81
C PHE A 298 -4.43 53.97 -2.93
N GLU A 299 -5.31 53.29 -2.18
CA GLU A 299 -6.23 53.92 -1.22
C GLU A 299 -5.48 54.72 -0.15
N ASP A 300 -4.40 54.16 0.43
CA ASP A 300 -3.56 54.85 1.42
C ASP A 300 -2.90 56.11 0.83
N SER A 301 -2.47 56.05 -0.44
CA SER A 301 -1.89 57.19 -1.15
C SER A 301 -2.90 58.31 -1.39
N VAL A 302 -4.13 57.96 -1.77
CA VAL A 302 -5.23 58.92 -1.98
C VAL A 302 -5.63 59.56 -0.64
N GLN A 303 -5.75 58.77 0.42
CA GLN A 303 -6.10 59.28 1.75
C GLN A 303 -5.05 60.27 2.27
N THR A 304 -3.77 59.97 2.05
CA THR A 304 -2.65 60.87 2.41
C THR A 304 -2.74 62.20 1.64
N HIS A 305 -3.08 62.16 0.35
CA HIS A 305 -3.26 63.37 -0.45
C HIS A 305 -4.46 64.19 0.02
N LEU A 306 -5.58 63.54 0.37
CA LEU A 306 -6.77 64.23 0.88
C LEU A 306 -6.49 64.94 2.21
N VAL A 307 -5.77 64.30 3.12
CA VAL A 307 -5.33 64.93 4.39
C VAL A 307 -4.46 66.15 4.11
N THR A 308 -3.52 66.05 3.17
CA THR A 308 -2.64 67.16 2.79
C THR A 308 -3.41 68.32 2.19
N VAL A 309 -4.36 68.04 1.28
CA VAL A 309 -5.21 69.07 0.66
C VAL A 309 -6.08 69.76 1.69
N ASN A 310 -6.69 69.01 2.62
CA ASN A 310 -7.51 69.57 3.69
C ASN A 310 -6.68 70.46 4.63
N ALA A 311 -5.46 70.04 4.99
CA ALA A 311 -4.57 70.86 5.82
C ALA A 311 -4.18 72.19 5.13
N ILE A 312 -3.95 72.17 3.81
CA ILE A 312 -3.67 73.38 3.02
C ILE A 312 -4.91 74.27 2.96
N LEU A 313 -6.10 73.69 2.77
CA LEU A 313 -7.36 74.45 2.77
C LEU A 313 -7.63 75.09 4.12
N ASP A 314 -7.41 74.38 5.23
CA ASP A 314 -7.58 74.90 6.58
C ASP A 314 -6.60 76.05 6.88
N GLN A 315 -5.33 75.91 6.47
CA GLN A 315 -4.33 76.99 6.60
C GLN A 315 -4.73 78.24 5.79
N ASN A 316 -5.20 78.05 4.55
CA ASN A 316 -5.62 79.17 3.71
C ASN A 316 -6.90 79.84 4.25
N THR A 317 -7.79 79.09 4.91
CA THR A 317 -9.01 79.64 5.50
C THR A 317 -8.68 80.50 6.73
N GLN A 318 -7.65 80.14 7.51
CA GLN A 318 -7.17 80.93 8.65
C GLN A 318 -6.45 82.23 8.26
N ILE A 319 -5.93 82.33 7.03
CA ILE A 319 -5.27 83.55 6.52
C ILE A 319 -6.30 84.61 6.08
N ILE A 320 -7.56 84.20 5.83
CA ILE A 320 -8.62 85.06 5.28
C ILE A 320 -9.55 85.63 6.39
N THR A 321 -9.45 85.14 7.63
CA THR A 321 -10.13 85.66 8.83
C THR A 321 -9.21 86.49 9.71
#